data_AF-A0A383UJD8-F1
#
_entry.id   AF-A0A383UJD8-F1
#
_cell.length_a   1.000
_cell.length_b   1.000
_cell.length_c   1.000
_cell.angle_alpha   90.00
_cell.angle_beta   90.00
_cell.angle_gamma   90.00
#
_symmetry.space_group_name_H-M   'P 1'
#
loop_
_entity.id
_entity.type
_entity.pdbx_description
1 polymer ?
#
loop_
_entity_poly.entity_id
_entity_poly.type
_entity_poly.pdbx_seq_one_letter_code
_entity_poly.pdbx_strand_id
1 'polypeptide(L)'
;MSGKYCSEDEKGYTLAYDYITLEARLERTQVKYRDAVEYNYNLCVAQLSDLVEGSIISFSMVKEGLVPGCRVKHLMKYIMSKESVILDSTTQCEERKESVCFVADIALDANEILDSYHCITSAKMGHTNMYLVSIAEKLYIIKDSSENNEYFIYTRNRRQSDEEVIQYLIQNESNGIRAEEPNLKLARFRIL
;
A
#
# COMPACT_ATOMS: atom_id res chain seq x y z
N MET A 1 22.26 15.76 -2.63
CA MET A 1 22.63 15.87 -1.21
C MET A 1 21.49 15.24 -0.40
N SER A 2 21.69 14.04 0.15
CA SER A 2 20.65 13.30 0.89
C SER A 2 20.87 13.48 2.40
N GLY A 3 20.02 14.30 3.03
CA GLY A 3 20.11 14.63 4.45
C GLY A 3 19.66 13.48 5.35
N LYS A 4 20.47 13.21 6.39
CA LYS A 4 20.10 12.39 7.56
C LYS A 4 18.87 13.02 8.25
N TYR A 5 17.89 12.23 8.64
CA TYR A 5 16.91 12.63 9.66
C TYR A 5 17.13 11.78 10.92
N CYS A 6 17.63 12.42 11.97
CA CYS A 6 17.55 11.93 13.34
C CYS A 6 16.73 12.97 14.08
N SER A 7 15.47 12.71 14.45
CA SER A 7 14.69 13.66 15.24
C SER A 7 15.04 13.49 16.72
N GLU A 8 16.12 14.15 17.16
CA GLU A 8 16.43 14.30 18.58
C GLU A 8 15.66 15.48 19.22
N ASP A 9 14.99 16.32 18.43
CA ASP A 9 14.18 17.46 18.88
C ASP A 9 12.87 17.69 18.07
N GLU A 10 11.95 18.49 18.63
CA GLU A 10 10.63 18.80 18.05
C GLU A 10 10.72 19.47 16.67
N LYS A 11 11.81 20.22 16.42
CA LYS A 11 12.06 20.88 15.14
C LYS A 11 12.42 19.87 14.06
N GLY A 12 13.27 18.89 14.36
CA GLY A 12 13.60 17.79 13.46
C GLY A 12 12.38 16.95 13.10
N TYR A 13 11.53 16.63 14.08
CA TYR A 13 10.27 15.95 13.81
C TYR A 13 9.38 16.74 12.81
N THR A 14 9.18 18.03 13.07
CA THR A 14 8.31 18.90 12.25
C THR A 14 8.78 18.95 10.80
N LEU A 15 10.09 19.14 10.58
CA LEU A 15 10.63 19.23 9.22
C LEU A 15 10.54 17.89 8.47
N ALA A 16 10.75 16.76 9.14
CA ALA A 16 10.58 15.42 8.54
C ALA A 16 9.12 15.19 8.12
N TYR A 17 8.19 15.51 9.02
CA TYR A 17 6.77 15.39 8.78
C TYR A 17 6.31 16.24 7.59
N ASP A 18 6.75 17.50 7.53
CA ASP A 18 6.42 18.41 6.43
C ASP A 18 6.96 17.92 5.09
N TYR A 19 8.20 17.44 5.05
CA TYR A 19 8.81 16.88 3.85
C TYR A 19 8.03 15.65 3.33
N ILE A 20 7.77 14.68 4.20
CA ILE A 20 7.05 13.45 3.83
C ILE A 20 5.63 13.78 3.36
N THR A 21 4.96 14.72 4.04
CA THR A 21 3.62 15.18 3.68
C THR A 21 3.61 15.85 2.30
N LEU A 22 4.62 16.64 1.97
CA LEU A 22 4.75 17.28 0.66
C LEU A 22 4.93 16.24 -0.45
N GLU A 23 5.87 15.31 -0.30
CA GLU A 23 6.12 14.25 -1.28
C GLU A 23 4.87 13.38 -1.52
N ALA A 24 4.19 12.98 -0.44
CA ALA A 24 2.94 12.23 -0.53
C ALA A 24 1.84 13.00 -1.30
N ARG A 25 1.75 14.32 -1.13
CA ARG A 25 0.79 15.16 -1.88
C ARG A 25 1.14 15.24 -3.36
N LEU A 26 2.42 15.39 -3.70
CA LEU A 26 2.89 15.42 -5.08
C LEU A 26 2.58 14.10 -5.80
N GLU A 27 2.90 12.97 -5.17
CA GLU A 27 2.63 11.64 -5.70
C GLU A 27 1.14 11.42 -5.96
N ARG A 28 0.26 11.72 -4.99
CA ARG A 28 -1.21 11.61 -5.19
C ARG A 28 -1.71 12.42 -6.37
N THR A 29 -1.16 13.62 -6.56
CA THR A 29 -1.56 14.48 -7.68
C THR A 29 -1.19 13.83 -9.02
N GLN A 30 0.01 13.23 -9.10
CA GLN A 30 0.44 12.50 -10.30
C GLN A 30 -0.39 11.24 -10.55
N VAL A 31 -0.70 10.48 -9.50
CA VAL A 31 -1.54 9.26 -9.57
C VAL A 31 -2.94 9.60 -10.06
N LYS A 32 -3.59 10.61 -9.48
CA LYS A 32 -4.92 11.06 -9.92
C LYS A 32 -4.94 11.42 -11.39
N TYR A 33 -3.92 12.15 -11.85
CA TYR A 33 -3.81 12.50 -13.26
C TYR A 33 -3.67 11.25 -14.14
N ARG A 34 -2.76 10.32 -13.79
CA ARG A 34 -2.57 9.06 -14.51
C ARG A 34 -3.85 8.22 -14.57
N ASP A 35 -4.52 8.06 -13.44
CA ASP A 35 -5.72 7.23 -13.33
C ASP A 35 -6.89 7.83 -14.12
N ALA A 36 -7.02 9.16 -14.14
CA ALA A 36 -8.02 9.85 -14.97
C ALA A 36 -7.80 9.59 -16.47
N VAL A 37 -6.54 9.48 -16.89
CA VAL A 37 -6.17 9.13 -18.28
C VAL A 37 -6.43 7.65 -18.57
N GLU A 38 -6.29 6.76 -17.59
CA GLU A 38 -6.37 5.31 -17.82
C GLU A 38 -7.79 4.79 -18.17
N TYR A 39 -8.89 5.54 -17.90
CA TYR A 39 -10.33 5.26 -18.17
C TYR A 39 -10.90 3.89 -17.71
N ASN A 40 -10.04 2.91 -17.45
CA ASN A 40 -10.30 1.53 -17.09
C ASN A 40 -10.78 1.39 -15.65
N TYR A 41 -10.52 2.39 -14.79
CA TYR A 41 -10.99 2.35 -13.40
C TYR A 41 -12.53 2.30 -13.32
N ASN A 42 -13.23 3.12 -14.11
CA ASN A 42 -14.71 3.13 -14.10
C ASN A 42 -15.30 1.79 -14.56
N LEU A 43 -14.64 1.12 -15.51
CA LEU A 43 -15.05 -0.22 -15.96
C LEU A 43 -14.84 -1.26 -14.85
N CYS A 44 -13.70 -1.22 -14.16
CA CYS A 44 -13.48 -2.08 -12.99
C CYS A 44 -14.55 -1.81 -11.91
N VAL A 45 -14.83 -0.55 -11.59
CA VAL A 45 -15.84 -0.17 -10.59
C VAL A 45 -17.22 -0.74 -10.94
N ALA A 46 -17.64 -0.62 -12.20
CA ALA A 46 -18.92 -1.17 -12.65
C ALA A 46 -18.98 -2.70 -12.43
N GLN A 47 -17.97 -3.44 -12.90
CA GLN A 47 -17.91 -4.89 -12.72
C GLN A 47 -17.89 -5.32 -11.25
N LEU A 48 -17.13 -4.61 -10.40
CA LEU A 48 -17.05 -4.93 -8.97
C LEU A 48 -18.31 -4.52 -8.21
N SER A 49 -19.07 -3.54 -8.69
CA SER A 49 -20.33 -3.11 -8.06
C SER A 49 -21.48 -4.08 -8.32
N ASP A 50 -21.40 -4.87 -9.40
CA ASP A 50 -22.36 -5.92 -9.73
C ASP A 50 -22.17 -7.21 -8.89
N LEU A 51 -21.08 -7.29 -8.11
CA LEU A 51 -20.81 -8.43 -7.24
C LEU A 51 -21.75 -8.45 -6.04
N VAL A 52 -22.32 -9.61 -5.77
CA VAL A 52 -23.25 -9.82 -4.64
C VAL A 52 -22.49 -10.00 -3.32
N GLU A 53 -23.15 -9.68 -2.21
CA GLU A 53 -22.66 -9.98 -0.86
C GLU A 53 -22.27 -11.47 -0.73
N GLY A 54 -21.15 -11.75 -0.05
CA GLY A 54 -20.58 -13.09 0.05
C GLY A 54 -19.74 -13.53 -1.15
N SER A 55 -19.64 -12.71 -2.22
CA SER A 55 -18.67 -12.96 -3.29
C SER A 55 -17.24 -12.82 -2.78
N ILE A 56 -16.34 -13.67 -3.28
CA ILE A 56 -14.90 -13.61 -2.99
C ILE A 56 -14.17 -13.21 -4.26
N ILE A 57 -13.34 -12.17 -4.18
CA ILE A 57 -12.45 -11.72 -5.26
C ILE A 57 -11.02 -11.77 -4.75
N SER A 58 -10.20 -12.62 -5.37
CA SER A 58 -8.78 -12.70 -5.06
C SER A 58 -7.91 -12.00 -6.09
N PHE A 59 -6.66 -11.72 -5.74
CA PHE A 59 -5.69 -11.17 -6.67
C PHE A 59 -5.33 -12.14 -7.80
N SER A 60 -5.26 -13.45 -7.53
CA SER A 60 -5.09 -14.46 -8.59
C SER A 60 -6.22 -14.40 -9.61
N MET A 61 -7.48 -14.28 -9.18
CA MET A 61 -8.64 -14.18 -10.08
C MET A 61 -8.56 -12.96 -10.99
N VAL A 62 -8.13 -11.81 -10.48
CA VAL A 62 -7.92 -10.60 -11.29
C VAL A 62 -6.76 -10.79 -12.27
N LYS A 63 -5.66 -11.42 -11.86
CA LYS A 63 -4.51 -11.72 -12.72
C LYS A 63 -4.85 -12.71 -13.85
N GLU A 64 -5.74 -13.65 -13.58
CA GLU A 64 -6.27 -14.60 -14.57
C GLU A 64 -7.32 -13.99 -15.51
N GLY A 65 -7.72 -12.73 -15.28
CA GLY A 65 -8.66 -12.00 -16.14
C GLY A 65 -10.13 -12.33 -15.88
N LEU A 66 -10.47 -12.92 -14.73
CA LEU A 66 -11.87 -13.20 -14.35
C LEU A 66 -12.68 -11.92 -14.11
N VAL A 67 -12.00 -10.80 -13.83
CA VAL A 67 -12.56 -9.45 -13.82
C VAL A 67 -11.85 -8.62 -14.90
N PRO A 68 -12.21 -8.78 -16.19
CA PRO A 68 -11.38 -8.34 -17.31
C PRO A 68 -11.24 -6.81 -17.43
N GLY A 69 -12.18 -6.05 -16.83
CA GLY A 69 -12.08 -4.60 -16.72
C GLY A 69 -11.16 -4.14 -15.60
N CYS A 70 -10.67 -5.06 -14.76
CA CYS A 70 -9.91 -4.74 -13.58
C CYS A 70 -8.46 -5.21 -13.64
N ARG A 71 -7.58 -4.35 -13.14
CA ARG A 71 -6.19 -4.67 -12.82
C ARG A 71 -6.05 -4.60 -11.31
N VAL A 72 -4.99 -5.20 -10.76
CA VAL A 72 -4.69 -5.16 -9.32
C VAL A 72 -4.73 -3.72 -8.78
N LYS A 73 -4.06 -2.75 -9.42
CA LYS A 73 -4.13 -1.33 -9.03
C LYS A 73 -5.55 -0.77 -8.91
N HIS A 74 -6.45 -1.14 -9.84
CA HIS A 74 -7.83 -0.67 -9.85
C HIS A 74 -8.64 -1.34 -8.75
N LEU A 75 -8.41 -2.65 -8.53
CA LEU A 75 -9.01 -3.39 -7.43
C LEU A 75 -8.59 -2.77 -6.09
N MET A 76 -7.30 -2.50 -5.89
CA MET A 76 -6.78 -1.83 -4.68
C MET A 76 -7.47 -0.49 -4.45
N LYS A 77 -7.60 0.33 -5.50
CA LYS A 77 -8.32 1.60 -5.42
C LYS A 77 -9.80 1.44 -5.08
N TYR A 78 -10.47 0.45 -5.65
CA TYR A 78 -11.85 0.13 -5.29
C TYR A 78 -11.98 -0.26 -3.81
N ILE A 79 -11.16 -1.21 -3.35
CA ILE A 79 -11.15 -1.69 -1.96
C ILE A 79 -10.93 -0.51 -1.00
N MET A 80 -9.98 0.38 -1.31
CA MET A 80 -9.72 1.57 -0.49
C MET A 80 -10.88 2.56 -0.49
N SER A 81 -11.49 2.82 -1.65
CA SER A 81 -12.64 3.73 -1.76
C SER A 81 -13.88 3.25 -1.00
N LYS A 82 -14.02 1.93 -0.85
CA LYS A 82 -15.10 1.27 -0.11
C LYS A 82 -14.74 0.97 1.34
N GLU A 83 -13.55 1.39 1.78
CA GLU A 83 -13.01 1.04 3.10
C GLU A 83 -13.10 -0.47 3.38
N SER A 84 -12.89 -1.31 2.37
CA SER A 84 -12.98 -2.77 2.49
C SER A 84 -11.70 -3.36 3.09
N VAL A 85 -11.80 -4.55 3.71
CA VAL A 85 -10.60 -5.25 4.24
C VAL A 85 -10.10 -6.22 3.18
N ILE A 86 -8.77 -6.34 3.10
CA ILE A 86 -8.07 -7.37 2.34
C ILE A 86 -7.68 -8.48 3.31
N LEU A 87 -8.11 -9.71 3.01
CA LEU A 87 -7.79 -10.90 3.78
C LEU A 87 -6.62 -11.67 3.15
N ASP A 88 -5.96 -12.53 3.91
CA ASP A 88 -4.80 -13.31 3.43
C ASP A 88 -5.20 -14.61 2.70
N SER A 89 -6.44 -15.07 2.93
CA SER A 89 -6.93 -16.36 2.46
C SER A 89 -8.44 -16.36 2.31
N THR A 90 -8.93 -17.25 1.43
CA THR A 90 -10.37 -17.42 1.16
C THR A 90 -11.12 -18.01 2.34
N THR A 91 -10.48 -18.82 3.19
CA THR A 91 -11.10 -19.39 4.40
C THR A 91 -11.51 -18.31 5.38
N GLN A 92 -10.75 -17.22 5.50
CA GLN A 92 -11.13 -16.07 6.33
C GLN A 92 -12.37 -15.32 5.80
N CYS A 93 -12.75 -15.52 4.54
CA CYS A 93 -13.96 -14.93 3.95
C CYS A 93 -15.24 -15.72 4.28
N GLU A 94 -15.15 -17.00 4.62
CA GLU A 94 -16.33 -17.86 4.81
C GLU A 94 -17.24 -17.36 5.95
N GLU A 95 -16.64 -16.70 6.94
CA GLU A 95 -17.32 -16.09 8.08
C GLU A 95 -17.88 -14.68 7.79
N ARG A 96 -17.55 -14.08 6.64
CA ARG A 96 -17.85 -12.67 6.31
C ARG A 96 -18.71 -12.56 5.06
N LYS A 97 -19.99 -12.93 5.19
CA LYS A 97 -20.95 -12.93 4.06
C LYS A 97 -21.68 -11.61 3.86
N GLU A 98 -21.52 -10.64 4.76
CA GLU A 98 -22.21 -9.35 4.73
C GLU A 98 -21.63 -8.36 3.71
N SER A 99 -20.53 -8.71 3.04
CA SER A 99 -19.91 -7.88 2.00
C SER A 99 -19.16 -8.73 0.99
N VAL A 100 -18.73 -8.12 -0.12
CA VAL A 100 -17.71 -8.72 -0.98
C VAL A 100 -16.41 -8.86 -0.18
N CYS A 101 -15.80 -10.04 -0.25
CA CYS A 101 -14.53 -10.33 0.41
C CYS A 101 -13.38 -10.24 -0.58
N PHE A 102 -12.33 -9.50 -0.22
CA PHE A 102 -11.14 -9.34 -1.06
C PHE A 102 -9.96 -10.11 -0.46
N VAL A 103 -9.25 -10.87 -1.29
CA VAL A 103 -8.19 -11.77 -0.83
C VAL A 103 -6.88 -11.51 -1.56
N ALA A 104 -5.81 -11.32 -0.79
CA ALA A 104 -4.44 -11.25 -1.29
C ALA A 104 -3.75 -12.62 -1.19
N ASP A 105 -4.18 -13.55 -2.03
CA ASP A 105 -3.77 -14.96 -2.01
C ASP A 105 -2.40 -15.24 -2.65
N ILE A 106 -1.90 -14.31 -3.44
CA ILE A 106 -0.59 -14.41 -4.13
C ILE A 106 0.30 -13.22 -3.82
N ALA A 107 1.61 -13.42 -3.96
CA ALA A 107 2.54 -12.31 -4.11
C ALA A 107 2.35 -11.69 -5.49
N LEU A 108 2.47 -10.37 -5.57
CA LEU A 108 2.28 -9.59 -6.78
C LEU A 108 3.57 -8.85 -7.12
N ASP A 109 3.76 -8.52 -8.40
CA ASP A 109 4.82 -7.60 -8.77
C ASP A 109 4.50 -6.22 -8.18
N ALA A 110 5.49 -5.58 -7.57
CA ALA A 110 5.33 -4.27 -6.95
C ALA A 110 4.77 -3.24 -7.95
N ASN A 111 5.08 -3.39 -9.24
CA ASN A 111 4.59 -2.55 -10.33
C ASN A 111 3.06 -2.60 -10.53
N GLU A 112 2.39 -3.65 -10.03
CA GLU A 112 0.96 -3.83 -10.18
C GLU A 112 0.16 -3.21 -9.04
N ILE A 113 0.84 -2.84 -7.95
CA ILE A 113 0.23 -2.35 -6.72
C ILE A 113 0.65 -0.91 -6.43
N LEU A 114 1.94 -0.61 -6.55
CA LEU A 114 2.48 0.68 -6.14
C LEU A 114 2.07 1.79 -7.09
N ASP A 115 1.78 2.94 -6.51
CA ASP A 115 1.51 4.16 -7.26
C ASP A 115 2.77 4.70 -7.95
N SER A 116 3.92 4.58 -7.27
CA SER A 116 5.26 4.91 -7.74
C SER A 116 6.22 3.77 -7.46
N TYR A 117 7.27 3.66 -8.26
CA TYR A 117 8.35 2.69 -8.09
C TYR A 117 9.37 3.10 -7.03
N HIS A 118 9.24 4.29 -6.47
CA HIS A 118 10.15 4.82 -5.45
C HIS A 118 9.44 4.93 -4.11
N CYS A 119 10.15 4.60 -3.03
CA CYS A 119 9.66 4.91 -1.70
C CYS A 119 9.75 6.42 -1.44
N ILE A 120 8.75 6.96 -0.75
CA ILE A 120 8.71 8.36 -0.32
C ILE A 120 9.79 8.63 0.72
N THR A 121 9.92 7.71 1.67
CA THR A 121 10.95 7.72 2.70
C THR A 121 11.16 6.31 3.24
N SER A 122 12.17 6.13 4.07
CA SER A 122 12.58 4.84 4.63
C SER A 122 13.08 4.99 6.05
N ALA A 123 12.82 3.99 6.88
CA ALA A 123 13.34 3.90 8.24
C ALA A 123 13.93 2.51 8.47
N LYS A 124 14.89 2.41 9.40
CA LYS A 124 15.42 1.13 9.86
C LYS A 124 14.98 0.91 11.31
N MET A 125 14.27 -0.19 11.56
CA MET A 125 13.85 -0.58 12.91
C MET A 125 14.52 -1.92 13.27
N GLY A 126 15.48 -1.87 14.18
CA GLY A 126 16.37 -3.01 14.44
C GLY A 126 17.16 -3.40 13.19
N HIS A 127 17.02 -4.64 12.75
CA HIS A 127 17.67 -5.16 11.54
C HIS A 127 16.80 -5.10 10.29
N THR A 128 15.61 -4.50 10.38
CA THR A 128 14.65 -4.52 9.29
C THR A 128 14.49 -3.14 8.66
N ASN A 129 14.57 -3.11 7.33
CA ASN A 129 14.25 -1.93 6.54
C ASN A 129 12.73 -1.81 6.37
N MET A 130 12.21 -0.61 6.57
CA MET A 130 10.83 -0.21 6.34
C MET A 130 10.78 0.97 5.40
N TYR A 131 9.76 0.99 4.55
CA TYR A 131 9.62 1.99 3.51
C TYR A 131 8.20 2.52 3.49
N LEU A 132 8.07 3.81 3.27
CA LEU A 132 6.80 4.46 3.01
C LEU A 132 6.58 4.50 1.51
N VAL A 133 5.46 3.95 1.06
CA VAL A 133 5.06 3.93 -0.36
C VAL A 133 3.61 4.39 -0.48
N SER A 134 3.20 4.83 -1.67
CA SER A 134 1.78 5.02 -1.97
C SER A 134 1.21 3.83 -2.73
N ILE A 135 0.01 3.43 -2.32
CA ILE A 135 -0.79 2.40 -2.97
C ILE A 135 -2.21 2.96 -3.02
N ALA A 136 -2.78 3.09 -4.21
CA ALA A 136 -4.14 3.59 -4.40
C ALA A 136 -4.38 4.94 -3.68
N GLU A 137 -3.46 5.88 -3.85
CA GLU A 137 -3.46 7.24 -3.30
C GLU A 137 -3.37 7.31 -1.76
N LYS A 138 -3.01 6.20 -1.11
CA LYS A 138 -2.91 6.05 0.34
C LYS A 138 -1.50 5.61 0.73
N LEU A 139 -1.01 6.12 1.87
CA LEU A 139 0.33 5.77 2.35
C LEU A 139 0.36 4.43 3.06
N TYR A 140 1.32 3.57 2.72
CA TYR A 140 1.53 2.28 3.35
C TYR A 140 2.96 2.14 3.83
N ILE A 141 3.13 1.40 4.92
CA ILE A 141 4.43 0.90 5.33
C ILE A 141 4.59 -0.49 4.75
N ILE A 142 5.67 -0.65 4.01
CA ILE A 142 6.14 -1.95 3.56
C ILE A 142 7.43 -2.31 4.30
N LYS A 143 7.58 -3.60 4.57
CA LYS A 143 8.70 -4.14 5.32
C LYS A 143 9.46 -5.13 4.47
N ASP A 144 10.77 -4.99 4.43
CA ASP A 144 11.64 -5.98 3.80
C ASP A 144 11.52 -7.32 4.53
N SER A 145 11.23 -8.39 3.79
CA SER A 145 11.21 -9.75 4.36
C SER A 145 12.62 -10.33 4.55
N SER A 146 13.65 -9.68 3.99
CA SER A 146 15.02 -10.19 3.84
C SER A 146 15.15 -11.43 2.93
N GLU A 147 14.05 -11.99 2.43
CA GLU A 147 14.01 -13.16 1.57
C GLU A 147 13.56 -12.76 0.16
N ASN A 148 14.34 -13.13 -0.86
CA ASN A 148 14.00 -12.97 -2.28
C ASN A 148 13.61 -11.55 -2.76
N ASN A 149 13.95 -10.50 -2.00
CA ASN A 149 13.47 -9.12 -2.24
C ASN A 149 11.92 -9.04 -2.23
N GLU A 150 11.27 -9.86 -1.40
CA GLU A 150 9.84 -9.77 -1.13
C GLU A 150 9.57 -8.74 -0.03
N TYR A 151 8.52 -7.95 -0.23
CA TYR A 151 8.10 -6.93 0.73
C TYR A 151 6.73 -7.29 1.31
N PHE A 152 6.59 -7.18 2.63
CA PHE A 152 5.30 -7.28 3.27
C PHE A 152 4.61 -5.92 3.30
N ILE A 153 3.45 -5.83 2.65
CA ILE A 153 2.54 -4.69 2.77
C ILE A 153 1.63 -4.96 3.96
N TYR A 154 1.78 -4.17 5.02
CA TYR A 154 0.87 -4.27 6.15
C TYR A 154 -0.45 -3.59 5.83
N THR A 155 -1.54 -4.35 5.95
CA THR A 155 -2.87 -3.77 5.74
C THR A 155 -3.13 -2.72 6.81
N ARG A 156 -3.63 -1.57 6.37
CA ARG A 156 -4.01 -0.49 7.29
C ARG A 156 -5.31 -0.86 7.98
N ASN A 157 -5.45 -0.44 9.23
CA ASN A 157 -6.78 -0.34 9.82
C ASN A 157 -7.58 0.69 8.99
N ARG A 158 -8.85 0.40 8.69
CA ARG A 158 -9.74 1.28 7.88
C ARG A 158 -9.76 2.73 8.36
N ARG A 159 -9.58 2.95 9.66
CA ARG A 159 -9.56 4.28 10.30
C ARG A 159 -8.19 4.92 10.39
N GLN A 160 -7.13 4.19 10.07
CA GLN A 160 -5.77 4.70 10.16
C GLN A 160 -5.56 5.75 9.08
N SER A 161 -5.31 6.98 9.49
CA SER A 161 -4.98 8.13 8.65
C SER A 161 -3.55 8.05 8.11
N ASP A 162 -3.27 8.80 7.04
CA ASP A 162 -1.90 8.89 6.51
C ASP A 162 -0.95 9.53 7.52
N GLU A 163 -1.46 10.44 8.34
CA GLU A 163 -0.71 11.11 9.39
C GLU A 163 -0.22 10.10 10.43
N GLU A 164 -1.08 9.18 10.89
CA GLU A 164 -0.69 8.10 11.80
C GLU A 164 0.38 7.18 11.19
N VAL A 165 0.31 6.91 9.88
CA VAL A 165 1.33 6.09 9.18
C VAL A 165 2.67 6.82 9.12
N ILE A 166 2.67 8.12 8.78
CA ILE A 166 3.87 8.96 8.76
C ILE A 166 4.47 9.03 10.17
N GLN A 167 3.64 9.29 11.17
CA GLN A 167 4.04 9.37 12.58
C GLN A 167 4.70 8.09 13.05
N TYR A 168 4.11 6.94 12.75
CA TYR A 168 4.69 5.65 13.11
C TYR A 168 6.09 5.48 12.52
N LEU A 169 6.30 5.86 11.26
CA LEU A 169 7.60 5.70 10.63
C LEU A 169 8.66 6.63 11.24
N ILE A 170 8.34 7.91 11.44
CA ILE A 170 9.26 8.90 12.02
C ILE A 170 9.64 8.51 13.46
N GLN A 171 8.66 8.11 14.28
CA GLN A 171 8.90 7.75 15.69
C GLN A 171 9.81 6.53 15.87
N ASN A 172 9.85 5.65 14.87
CA ASN A 172 10.62 4.41 14.94
C ASN A 172 11.89 4.44 14.07
N GLU A 173 12.21 5.55 13.41
CA GLU A 173 13.47 5.74 12.70
C GLU A 173 14.63 5.70 13.70
N SER A 174 15.28 4.54 13.80
CA SER A 174 16.26 4.28 14.86
C SER A 174 17.67 4.70 14.42
N ASN A 175 18.28 5.63 15.15
CA ASN A 175 19.73 5.72 15.40
C ASN A 175 20.69 5.80 14.18
N GLY A 176 20.32 6.54 13.13
CA GLY A 176 21.28 6.99 12.11
C GLY A 176 21.83 5.91 11.17
N ILE A 177 21.27 4.70 11.18
CA ILE A 177 21.55 3.67 10.17
C ILE A 177 20.53 3.82 9.05
N ARG A 178 21.02 4.22 7.86
CA ARG A 178 20.18 4.36 6.68
C ARG A 178 19.60 3.00 6.28
N ALA A 179 18.31 2.96 6.01
CA ALA A 179 17.72 1.82 5.31
C ALA A 179 18.40 1.66 3.95
N GLU A 180 18.53 0.42 3.50
CA GLU A 180 19.06 0.13 2.17
C GLU A 180 18.07 0.61 1.10
N GLU A 181 18.53 0.86 -0.13
CA GLU A 181 17.59 1.22 -1.20
C GLU A 181 16.70 -0.01 -1.52
N PRO A 182 15.37 0.16 -1.55
CA PRO A 182 14.49 -0.97 -1.75
C PRO A 182 14.58 -1.49 -3.19
N ASN A 183 14.60 -2.81 -3.34
CA ASN A 183 14.53 -3.52 -4.62
C ASN A 183 13.12 -4.08 -4.80
N LEU A 184 12.13 -3.20 -4.93
CA LEU A 184 10.69 -3.48 -4.95
C LEU A 184 10.29 -4.39 -6.12
N LYS A 185 10.50 -5.70 -5.98
CA LYS A 185 10.16 -6.71 -6.98
C LYS A 185 8.82 -7.36 -6.71
N LEU A 186 8.70 -7.96 -5.53
CA LEU A 186 7.50 -8.70 -5.14
C LEU A 186 6.94 -8.13 -3.85
N ALA A 187 5.62 -8.04 -3.76
CA ALA A 187 4.93 -7.59 -2.57
C ALA A 187 3.80 -8.55 -2.20
N ARG A 188 3.68 -8.83 -0.90
CA ARG A 188 2.63 -9.67 -0.31
C ARG A 188 1.94 -8.92 0.80
N PHE A 189 0.62 -8.98 0.81
CA PHE A 189 -0.15 -8.39 1.90
C PHE A 189 -0.10 -9.29 3.14
N ARG A 190 0.08 -8.66 4.30
CA ARG A 190 -0.04 -9.29 5.61
C ARG A 190 -1.01 -8.47 6.45
N ILE A 191 -1.94 -9.16 7.12
CA ILE A 191 -2.80 -8.54 8.13
C ILE A 191 -2.07 -8.65 9.47
N LEU A 192 -2.06 -7.55 10.23
CA LEU A 192 -1.58 -7.52 11.61
C LEU A 192 -2.65 -8.03 12.58
#